data_AF-A0A258HXA9-F1
#
_entry.id   AF-A0A258HXA9-F1
#
_cell.length_a   1.000
_cell.length_b   1.000
_cell.length_c   1.000
_cell.angle_alpha   90.00
_cell.angle_beta   90.00
_cell.angle_gamma   90.00
#
_symmetry.space_group_name_H-M   'P 1'
#
loop_
_entity.id
_entity.type
_entity.pdbx_description
1 polymer ?
#
loop_
_entity_poly.entity_id
_entity_poly.type
_entity_poly.pdbx_seq_one_letter_code
_entity_poly.pdbx_strand_id
1 'polypeptide(L)'
;MPGETKIYCAHEYTASNAKFALHADPYNPALADYAREVEEKRAAGKPTVPTVLSRELAANPFLRADTPEMKARWGGNEPSETFAALRAAKDSF
;
A
#
# COMPACT_ATOMS: atom_id res chain seq x y z
N MET A 1 -6.95 9.13 -13.21
CA MET A 1 -7.49 7.95 -13.94
C MET A 1 -8.75 7.47 -13.24
N PRO A 2 -9.67 6.78 -13.92
CA PRO A 2 -10.87 6.20 -13.30
C PRO A 2 -10.53 5.15 -12.23
N GLY A 3 -11.35 5.04 -11.18
CA GLY A 3 -11.09 4.16 -10.04
C GLY A 3 -11.10 2.68 -10.40
N GLU A 4 -11.79 2.29 -11.47
CA GLU A 4 -11.91 0.94 -12.03
C GLU A 4 -10.72 0.54 -12.93
N THR A 5 -9.77 1.44 -13.13
CA THR A 5 -8.56 1.17 -13.93
C THR A 5 -7.81 -0.03 -13.37
N LYS A 6 -7.55 -1.03 -14.23
CA LYS A 6 -6.71 -2.19 -13.88
C LYS A 6 -5.23 -1.82 -13.97
N ILE A 7 -4.49 -2.12 -12.91
CA ILE A 7 -3.05 -1.88 -12.81
C ILE A 7 -2.35 -3.23 -12.93
N TYR A 8 -1.48 -3.34 -13.94
CA TYR A 8 -0.60 -4.49 -14.18
C TYR A 8 0.84 -4.07 -13.89
N CYS A 9 1.36 -4.43 -12.71
CA CYS A 9 2.75 -4.15 -12.36
C CYS A 9 3.69 -5.28 -12.85
N ALA A 10 4.96 -4.95 -13.05
CA ALA A 10 5.95 -5.85 -13.65
C ALA A 10 6.46 -6.96 -12.69
N HIS A 11 6.21 -6.84 -11.38
CA HIS A 11 6.79 -7.73 -10.37
C HIS A 11 5.75 -8.19 -9.34
N GLU A 12 5.83 -9.48 -8.96
CA GLU A 12 5.03 -10.10 -7.90
C GLU A 12 5.62 -9.80 -6.51
N TYR A 13 5.71 -8.50 -6.17
CA TYR A 13 6.19 -8.00 -4.87
C TYR A 13 5.05 -7.66 -3.90
N THR A 14 3.82 -8.03 -4.23
CA THR A 14 2.62 -7.64 -3.50
C THR A 14 2.65 -8.15 -2.06
N ALA A 15 3.15 -9.37 -1.82
CA ALA A 15 3.24 -9.92 -0.46
C ALA A 15 4.31 -9.23 0.41
N SER A 16 5.49 -8.91 -0.13
CA SER A 16 6.51 -8.18 0.64
C SER A 16 6.11 -6.72 0.86
N ASN A 17 5.50 -6.08 -0.14
CA ASN A 17 4.95 -4.73 0.00
C ASN A 17 3.81 -4.68 1.02
N ALA A 18 2.96 -5.70 1.09
CA ALA A 18 1.87 -5.77 2.07
C ALA A 18 2.39 -5.79 3.52
N LYS A 19 3.53 -6.46 3.79
CA LYS A 19 4.14 -6.47 5.12
C LYS A 19 4.57 -5.07 5.56
N PHE A 20 5.31 -4.35 4.71
CA PHE A 20 5.68 -2.98 5.00
C PHE A 20 4.45 -2.08 5.11
N ALA A 21 3.47 -2.25 4.22
CA ALA A 21 2.26 -1.45 4.25
C ALA A 21 1.52 -1.60 5.59
N LEU A 22 1.37 -2.82 6.10
CA LEU A 22 0.74 -3.08 7.40
C LEU A 22 1.51 -2.46 8.57
N HIS A 23 2.84 -2.39 8.48
CA HIS A 23 3.63 -1.62 9.44
C HIS A 23 3.40 -0.11 9.31
N ALA A 24 3.20 0.37 8.08
CA ALA A 24 3.12 1.78 7.77
C ALA A 24 1.75 2.42 7.99
N ASP A 25 0.67 1.69 7.78
CA ASP A 25 -0.72 2.12 7.98
C ASP A 25 -1.50 1.04 8.76
N PRO A 26 -1.12 0.78 10.03
CA PRO A 26 -1.58 -0.40 10.79
C PRO A 26 -3.06 -0.41 11.13
N TYR A 27 -3.71 0.76 11.06
CA TYR A 27 -5.12 0.92 11.42
C TYR A 27 -6.04 1.01 10.20
N ASN A 28 -5.52 0.78 8.99
CA ASN A 28 -6.30 0.83 7.76
C ASN A 28 -6.99 -0.53 7.48
N PRO A 29 -8.32 -0.62 7.62
CA PRO A 29 -9.03 -1.88 7.40
C PRO A 29 -8.98 -2.35 5.94
N ALA A 30 -8.98 -1.42 4.98
CA ALA A 30 -8.89 -1.76 3.55
C ALA A 30 -7.53 -2.40 3.21
N LEU A 31 -6.46 -1.96 3.88
CA LEU A 31 -5.15 -2.57 3.78
C LEU A 31 -5.10 -3.95 4.46
N ALA A 32 -5.70 -4.11 5.64
CA ALA A 32 -5.77 -5.41 6.30
C ALA A 32 -6.47 -6.46 5.43
N ASP A 33 -7.62 -6.09 4.83
CA ASP A 33 -8.33 -6.96 3.88
C ASP A 33 -7.52 -7.24 2.62
N TYR A 34 -6.81 -6.24 2.09
CA TYR A 34 -5.92 -6.44 0.94
C TYR A 34 -4.79 -7.41 1.24
N ALA A 35 -4.11 -7.25 2.36
CA ALA A 35 -3.00 -8.12 2.75
C ALA A 35 -3.47 -9.58 2.91
N ARG A 36 -4.65 -9.80 3.51
CA ARG A 36 -5.24 -11.13 3.63
C ARG A 36 -5.55 -11.76 2.27
N GLU A 37 -6.17 -11.04 1.35
CA GLU A 37 -6.44 -11.57 0.00
C GLU A 37 -5.15 -11.89 -0.76
N VAL A 38 -4.13 -11.06 -0.61
CA VAL A 38 -2.80 -11.30 -1.19
C VAL A 38 -2.20 -12.57 -0.63
N GLU A 39 -2.24 -12.77 0.69
CA GLU A 39 -1.76 -13.99 1.33
C GLU A 39 -2.49 -15.24 0.84
N GLU A 40 -3.83 -15.20 0.78
CA GLU A 40 -4.67 -16.30 0.27
C GLU A 40 -4.33 -16.66 -1.18
N LYS A 41 -4.18 -15.65 -2.07
CA LYS A 41 -3.78 -15.88 -3.47
C LYS A 41 -2.40 -16.49 -3.58
N ARG A 42 -1.43 -16.00 -2.80
CA ARG A 42 -0.05 -16.50 -2.83
C ARG A 42 0.04 -17.93 -2.27
N ALA A 43 -0.68 -18.23 -1.20
CA ALA A 43 -0.79 -19.60 -0.67
C ALA A 43 -1.40 -20.57 -1.70
N ALA A 44 -2.32 -20.09 -2.54
CA ALA A 44 -2.91 -20.86 -3.64
C ALA A 44 -2.08 -20.86 -4.94
N GLY A 45 -0.87 -20.28 -4.95
CA GLY A 45 -0.01 -20.18 -6.14
C GLY A 45 -0.58 -19.28 -7.26
N LYS A 46 -1.53 -18.40 -6.94
CA LYS A 46 -2.18 -17.49 -7.90
C LYS A 46 -1.43 -16.15 -7.99
N PRO A 47 -1.45 -15.49 -9.16
CA PRO A 47 -0.92 -14.13 -9.30
C PRO A 47 -1.79 -13.15 -8.51
N THR A 48 -1.18 -12.07 -8.02
CA THR A 48 -1.91 -10.99 -7.32
C THR A 48 -2.26 -9.81 -8.24
N VAL A 49 -1.75 -9.83 -9.46
CA VAL A 49 -2.07 -8.89 -10.53
C VAL A 49 -3.17 -9.43 -11.46
N PRO A 50 -3.98 -8.55 -12.08
CA PRO A 50 -4.02 -7.10 -11.87
C PRO A 50 -4.69 -6.70 -10.55
N THR A 51 -4.34 -5.50 -10.07
CA THR A 51 -5.10 -4.78 -9.03
C THR A 51 -5.95 -3.69 -9.67
N VAL A 52 -6.78 -3.01 -8.89
CA VAL A 52 -7.66 -1.92 -9.34
C VAL A 52 -7.22 -0.63 -8.67
N LEU A 53 -7.20 0.50 -9.39
CA LEU A 53 -6.69 1.78 -8.87
C LEU A 53 -7.38 2.23 -7.59
N SER A 54 -8.72 2.10 -7.50
CA SER A 54 -9.47 2.41 -6.28
C SER A 54 -8.99 1.62 -5.06
N ARG A 55 -8.57 0.38 -5.27
CA ARG A 55 -7.99 -0.46 -4.22
C ARG A 55 -6.62 0.04 -3.79
N GLU A 56 -5.76 0.41 -4.75
CA GLU A 56 -4.45 0.99 -4.45
C GLU A 56 -4.59 2.32 -3.69
N LEU A 57 -5.51 3.19 -4.09
CA LEU A 57 -5.79 4.45 -3.36
C LEU A 57 -6.26 4.19 -1.91
N ALA A 58 -6.99 3.11 -1.68
CA ALA A 58 -7.49 2.76 -0.34
C ALA A 58 -6.44 2.08 0.55
N ALA A 59 -5.55 1.27 -0.02
CA ALA A 59 -4.66 0.38 0.76
C ALA A 59 -3.16 0.74 0.66
N ASN A 60 -2.72 1.47 -0.37
CA ASN A 60 -1.31 1.75 -0.58
C ASN A 60 -0.86 2.97 0.25
N PRO A 61 0.03 2.83 1.24
CA PRO A 61 0.42 3.94 2.12
C PRO A 61 1.10 5.08 1.35
N PHE A 62 1.77 4.80 0.23
CA PHE A 62 2.38 5.82 -0.61
C PHE A 62 1.36 6.71 -1.32
N LEU A 63 0.18 6.17 -1.62
CA LEU A 63 -0.93 6.91 -2.23
C LEU A 63 -1.83 7.61 -1.19
N ARG A 64 -1.52 7.42 0.10
CA ARG A 64 -2.25 7.99 1.24
C ARG A 64 -1.41 8.99 2.03
N ALA A 65 -0.25 9.38 1.53
CA ALA A 65 0.69 10.26 2.24
C ALA A 65 0.11 11.66 2.57
N ASP A 66 -0.98 12.06 1.89
CA ASP A 66 -1.72 13.29 2.14
C ASP A 66 -2.77 13.17 3.26
N THR A 67 -3.11 11.96 3.69
CA THR A 67 -4.14 11.73 4.72
C THR A 67 -3.68 12.17 6.12
N PRO A 68 -4.59 12.67 6.98
CA PRO A 68 -4.25 13.08 8.34
C PRO A 68 -3.60 11.96 9.17
N GLU A 69 -4.05 10.72 9.00
CA GLU A 69 -3.53 9.56 9.72
C GLU A 69 -2.06 9.29 9.36
N MET A 70 -1.72 9.38 8.07
CA MET A 70 -0.35 9.17 7.60
C MET A 70 0.56 10.32 8.02
N LYS A 71 0.10 11.57 7.93
CA LYS A 71 0.84 12.74 8.44
C LYS A 71 1.08 12.66 9.95
N ALA A 72 0.09 12.25 10.73
CA ALA A 72 0.23 12.11 12.18
C ALA A 72 1.25 11.03 12.58
N ARG A 73 1.34 9.94 11.80
CA ARG A 73 2.26 8.83 12.07
C ARG A 73 3.68 9.08 11.58
N TRP A 74 3.82 9.64 10.39
CA TRP A 74 5.11 9.74 9.68
C TRP A 74 5.69 11.17 9.68
N GLY A 75 4.91 12.16 10.09
CA GLY A 75 5.30 13.57 10.07
C GLY A 75 5.22 14.19 8.68
N GLY A 76 5.68 15.44 8.60
CA GLY A 76 5.62 16.28 7.41
C GLY A 76 4.45 17.24 7.41
N ASN A 77 4.69 18.46 6.92
CA ASN A 77 3.67 19.46 6.66
C ASN A 77 3.01 19.22 5.30
N GLU A 78 3.82 18.85 4.31
CA GLU A 78 3.41 18.56 2.94
C GLU A 78 3.36 17.05 2.66
N PRO A 79 2.45 16.56 1.79
CA PRO A 79 2.37 15.14 1.43
C PRO A 79 3.68 14.54 0.90
N SER A 80 4.52 15.36 0.24
CA SER A 80 5.83 14.95 -0.27
C SER A 80 6.82 14.60 0.85
N GLU A 81 6.75 15.29 1.99
CA GLU A 81 7.60 15.04 3.15
C GLU A 81 7.20 13.72 3.83
N THR A 82 5.89 13.51 4.03
CA THR A 82 5.34 12.25 4.53
C THR A 82 5.70 11.08 3.61
N PHE A 83 5.60 11.28 2.29
CA PHE A 83 6.01 10.29 1.30
C PHE A 83 7.50 9.97 1.39
N ALA A 84 8.35 10.98 1.54
CA ALA A 84 9.80 10.79 1.66
C ALA A 84 10.16 9.98 2.92
N ALA A 85 9.52 10.27 4.06
CA ALA A 85 9.70 9.51 5.30
C ALA A 85 9.29 8.03 5.14
N LEU A 86 8.11 7.79 4.53
CA LEU A 86 7.64 6.44 4.20
C LEU A 86 8.62 5.69 3.30
N ARG A 87 9.17 6.36 2.29
CA ARG A 87 10.10 5.75 1.34
C ARG A 87 11.41 5.36 2.02
N ALA A 88 11.97 6.26 2.83
CA ALA A 88 13.19 6.00 3.60
C ALA A 88 13.01 4.82 4.59
N ALA A 89 11.84 4.73 5.23
CA ALA A 89 11.53 3.61 6.11
C ALA A 89 11.39 2.29 5.35
N LYS A 90 10.75 2.29 4.16
CA LYS A 90 10.65 1.08 3.33
C LYS A 90 12.00 0.58 2.84
N ASP A 91 12.93 1.48 2.55
CA ASP A 91 14.25 1.11 2.05
C ASP A 91 15.13 0.44 3.12
N SER A 92 14.75 0.53 4.41
CA SER A 92 15.44 -0.10 5.54
C SER A 92 14.64 -1.19 6.27
N PHE A 93 13.49 -1.60 5.72
CA PHE A 93 12.58 -2.62 6.28
C PHE A 93 12.74 -3.99 5.60
#